data_AF-A3U3W3-F1
#
_entry.id   AF-A3U3W3-F1
#
_cell.length_a   1.000
_cell.length_b   1.000
_cell.length_c   1.000
_cell.angle_alpha   90.00
_cell.angle_beta   90.00
_cell.angle_gamma   90.00
#
_symmetry.space_group_name_H-M   'P 1'
#
loop_
_entity.id
_entity.type
_entity.pdbx_description
1 polymer ?
#
loop_
_entity_poly.entity_id
_entity_poly.type
_entity_poly.pdbx_seq_one_letter_code
_entity_poly.pdbx_strand_id
1 'polypeptide(L)' 'MCYASGVDEAEAVRETVAILKHAEMAPLDVSGYGTLDERLSEGHDIPQEERDLMARAAAENAVIVAQVTPFYEDGKRDG' A
#
# COMPACT_ATOMS: atom_id res chain seq x y z
N MET A 1 3.26 -3.44 -2.53
CA MET A 1 3.49 -2.21 -1.77
C MET A 1 2.58 -1.11 -2.28
N CYS A 2 1.82 -0.49 -1.38
CA CYS A 2 0.94 0.64 -1.67
C CYS A 2 1.38 1.83 -0.81
N TYR A 3 1.37 3.03 -1.38
CA TYR A 3 1.56 4.29 -0.67
C TYR A 3 0.24 5.06 -0.72
N ALA A 4 -0.29 5.42 0.43
CA ALA A 4 -1.60 6.06 0.55
C ALA A 4 -1.50 7.31 1.40
N SER A 5 -2.33 8.30 1.08
CA SER A 5 -2.67 9.37 2.02
C SER A 5 -3.64 8.87 3.09
N GLY A 6 -3.62 9.51 4.26
CA GLY A 6 -4.58 9.27 5.33
C GLY A 6 -4.24 10.12 6.54
N VAL A 7 -5.25 10.48 7.34
CA VAL A 7 -5.04 11.24 8.59
C VAL A 7 -4.47 10.31 9.67
N ASP A 8 -4.94 9.07 9.68
CA ASP A 8 -4.41 8.00 10.51
C ASP A 8 -4.23 6.70 9.71
N GLU A 9 -3.47 5.76 10.27
CA GLU A 9 -3.18 4.48 9.61
C GLU A 9 -4.45 3.67 9.33
N ALA A 10 -5.40 3.69 10.26
CA ALA A 10 -6.61 2.90 10.13
C ALA A 10 -7.50 3.41 8.98
N GLU A 11 -7.56 4.73 8.78
CA GLU A 11 -8.18 5.37 7.63
C GLU A 11 -7.46 5.03 6.33
N ALA A 12 -6.14 5.20 6.28
CA ALA A 12 -5.35 4.89 5.09
C ALA A 12 -5.54 3.43 4.64
N VAL A 13 -5.58 2.49 5.58
CA VAL A 13 -5.86 1.06 5.30
C VAL A 13 -7.28 0.86 4.77
N ARG A 14 -8.30 1.43 5.43
CA ARG A 14 -9.71 1.29 5.00
C ARG A 14 -9.94 1.86 3.60
N GLU A 15 -9.40 3.04 3.31
CA GLU A 15 -9.54 3.69 2.01
C GLU A 15 -8.80 2.91 0.92
N THR A 16 -7.58 2.45 1.22
CA THR A 16 -6.81 1.60 0.30
C THR A 16 -7.59 0.34 -0.05
N VAL A 17 -8.18 -0.36 0.93
CA VAL A 17 -9.00 -1.54 0.68
C VAL A 17 -10.22 -1.20 -0.19
N ALA A 18 -10.88 -0.08 0.07
CA ALA A 18 -12.05 0.35 -0.69
C ALA A 18 -11.70 0.65 -2.16
N ILE A 19 -10.59 1.37 -2.40
CA ILE A 19 -10.11 1.71 -3.74
C ILE A 19 -9.69 0.45 -4.51
N LEU A 20 -8.95 -0.46 -3.88
CA LEU A 20 -8.54 -1.71 -4.51
C LEU A 20 -9.76 -2.57 -4.90
N LYS A 21 -10.77 -2.66 -4.03
CA LYS A 21 -12.03 -3.36 -4.34
C LYS A 21 -12.79 -2.70 -5.48
N HIS A 22 -12.83 -1.36 -5.51
CA HIS A 22 -13.47 -0.61 -6.61
C HIS A 22 -12.77 -0.86 -7.95
N ALA A 23 -11.45 -1.05 -7.93
CA ALA A 23 -10.65 -1.42 -9.10
C ALA A 23 -10.71 -2.92 -9.44
N GLU A 24 -11.70 -3.66 -8.90
CA GLU A 24 -11.87 -5.12 -9.09
C GLU A 24 -10.66 -5.97 -8.65
N MET A 25 -9.82 -5.43 -7.77
CA MET A 25 -8.72 -6.18 -7.16
C MET A 25 -9.22 -6.94 -5.93
N ALA A 26 -8.67 -8.13 -5.69
CA ALA A 26 -8.96 -8.97 -4.53
C ALA A 26 -7.78 -8.96 -3.53
N PRO A 27 -7.59 -7.89 -2.73
CA PRO A 27 -6.51 -7.86 -1.74
C PRO A 27 -6.76 -8.91 -0.65
N LEU A 28 -5.73 -9.69 -0.31
CA LEU A 28 -5.79 -10.71 0.75
C LEU A 28 -5.74 -10.09 2.14
N ASP A 29 -4.76 -9.21 2.37
CA ASP A 29 -4.57 -8.45 3.60
C ASP A 29 -3.92 -7.10 3.29
N VAL A 30 -4.26 -6.07 4.08
CA VAL A 30 -3.68 -4.72 3.96
C VAL A 30 -3.26 -4.27 5.34
N SER A 31 -1.95 -4.06 5.51
CA SER A 31 -1.32 -3.58 6.74
C SER A 31 -0.53 -2.29 6.47
N GLY A 32 -0.50 -1.37 7.42
CA GLY A 32 0.32 -0.15 7.37
C GLY A 32 1.73 -0.39 7.90
N TYR A 33 2.70 0.38 7.39
CA TYR A 33 4.08 0.37 7.87
C TYR A 33 4.47 1.71 8.52
N GLY A 34 3.49 2.46 9.01
CA GLY A 34 3.67 3.80 9.55
C GLY A 34 4.00 4.86 8.50
N THR A 35 4.26 6.06 9.00
CA THR A 35 4.62 7.27 8.24
C THR A 35 6.10 7.28 7.86
N LEU A 36 6.48 8.17 6.95
CA LEU A 36 7.87 8.38 6.57
C LEU A 36 8.73 8.72 7.80
N ASP A 37 8.26 9.62 8.66
CA ASP A 37 9.01 10.09 9.83
C ASP A 37 9.23 8.97 10.86
N GLU A 38 8.21 8.15 11.12
CA GLU A 38 8.33 6.99 12.01
C GLU A 38 9.40 6.02 11.50
N ARG A 39 9.36 5.68 10.21
CA ARG A 39 10.33 4.77 9.63
C ARG A 39 11.76 5.35 9.61
N LEU A 40 11.91 6.64 9.37
CA LEU A 40 13.22 7.31 9.48
C LEU A 40 13.73 7.32 10.92
N SER A 41 12.83 7.49 11.90
CA SER A 41 13.18 7.49 13.33
C SER A 41 13.65 6.10 13.81
N GLU A 42 13.12 5.04 13.21
CA GLU A 42 13.54 3.65 13.46
C GLU A 42 14.85 3.27 12.75
N GLY A 43 15.41 4.18 11.95
CA GLY A 43 16.67 3.98 11.23
C GLY A 43 16.53 3.20 9.91
N HIS A 44 15.32 3.10 9.35
CA HIS A 44 15.14 2.50 8.02
C HIS A 44 15.74 3.40 6.94
N ASP A 45 16.51 2.79 6.04
CA ASP A 45 16.94 3.47 4.81
C ASP A 45 15.81 3.41 3.78
N ILE A 46 15.29 4.58 3.42
CA ILE A 46 14.17 4.73 2.49
C ILE A 46 14.69 5.46 1.25
N PRO A 47 14.77 4.78 0.10
CA PRO A 47 15.23 5.36 -1.15
C PRO A 47 14.42 6.61 -1.53
N GLN A 48 15.06 7.54 -2.24
CA GLN A 48 14.40 8.79 -2.66
C GLN A 48 13.14 8.53 -3.50
N GLU A 49 13.15 7.51 -4.36
CA GLU A 49 12.01 7.13 -5.18
C GLU A 49 10.78 6.77 -4.32
N GLU A 50 10.96 6.04 -3.21
CA GLU A 50 9.86 5.74 -2.29
C GLU A 50 9.34 7.00 -1.59
N ARG A 51 10.23 7.92 -1.21
CA ARG A 51 9.84 9.21 -0.61
C ARG A 51 9.02 10.05 -1.58
N ASP A 52 9.40 10.07 -2.85
CA ASP A 52 8.69 10.79 -3.89
C ASP A 52 7.29 10.21 -4.12
N LEU A 53 7.15 8.87 -4.09
CA LEU A 53 5.85 8.20 -4.17
C LEU A 53 4.98 8.51 -2.95
N MET A 54 5.53 8.50 -1.74
CA MET A 54 4.81 8.89 -0.52
C MET A 54 4.34 10.35 -0.57
N ALA A 55 5.21 11.27 -0.99
CA ALA A 55 4.88 12.69 -1.12
C ALA A 55 3.79 12.91 -2.17
N ARG A 56 3.85 12.19 -3.29
CA ARG A 56 2.84 12.26 -4.35
C ARG A 56 1.49 11.72 -3.90
N ALA A 57 1.45 10.59 -3.21
CA ALA A 57 0.23 10.02 -2.64
C ALA A 57 -0.45 11.04 -1.69
N ALA A 58 0.33 11.71 -0.84
CA ALA A 58 -0.15 12.77 0.04
C ALA A 58 -0.66 14.00 -0.72
N ALA A 59 0.05 14.44 -1.76
CA ALA A 59 -0.32 15.64 -2.52
C ALA A 59 -1.57 15.43 -3.40
N GLU A 60 -1.74 14.24 -3.97
CA GLU A 60 -2.86 13.91 -4.87
C GLU A 60 -4.07 13.33 -4.12
N ASN A 61 -3.97 13.12 -2.80
CA ASN A 61 -4.92 12.37 -1.99
C ASN A 61 -5.28 11.03 -2.65
N ALA A 62 -4.24 10.26 -2.99
CA ALA A 62 -4.33 9.08 -3.85
C ALA A 62 -3.66 7.86 -3.23
N VAL A 63 -4.07 6.69 -3.69
CA VAL A 63 -3.42 5.41 -3.42
C VAL A 63 -2.55 5.03 -4.62
N ILE A 64 -1.24 4.97 -4.40
CA ILE A 64 -0.25 4.60 -5.41
C ILE A 64 0.19 3.16 -5.17
N VAL A 65 -0.08 2.28 -6.13
CA VAL A 65 0.35 0.88 -6.09
C VAL A 65 1.70 0.76 -6.81
N ALA A 66 2.78 0.58 -6.06
CA ALA A 66 4.15 0.51 -6.61
C ALA A 66 4.59 -0.92 -6.93
N GLN A 67 4.09 -1.89 -6.18
CA GLN A 67 4.40 -3.31 -6.41
C GLN A 67 3.17 -4.17 -6.12
N VAL A 68 2.80 -5.02 -7.06
CA VAL A 68 1.75 -6.04 -6.88
C VAL A 68 2.40 -7.40 -7.02
N THR A 69 2.22 -8.26 -6.04
CA THR A 69 2.58 -9.68 -6.12
C THR A 69 1.28 -10.47 -6.16
N PRO A 70 0.79 -10.88 -7.34
CA PRO A 70 -0.46 -11.62 -7.45
C PRO A 70 -0.31 -13.00 -6.82
N PHE A 71 -1.28 -13.40 -6.02
CA PHE A 71 -1.39 -14.76 -5.50
C PHE A 71 -2.31 -15.54 -6.44
N TYR A 72 -1.80 -16.64 -6.99
CA TYR A 72 -2.63 -17.60 -7.71
C TYR A 72 -2.93 -18.74 -6.72
N GLU A 73 -4.20 -19.10 -6.54
CA GLU A 73 -4.51 -20.38 -5.90
C GLU A 73 -3.87 -21.47 -6.76
N ASP A 74 -2.88 -22.18 -6.20
CA ASP A 74 -2.27 -23.32 -6.88
C ASP A 74 -3.41 -24.25 -7.28
N GLY A 75 -3.62 -24.36 -8.59
CA GLY A 75 -4.73 -25.08 -9.17
C GLY A 75 -4.82 -26.46 -8.53
N LYS A 76 -5.98 -26.75 -7.95
CA LYS A 76 -6.43 -28.10 -7.68
C LYS A 76 -6.27 -28.89 -8.99
N ARG A 77 -5.15 -29.61 -9.13
CA ARG A 77 -4.95 -30.63 -10.15
C ARG A 77 -5.74 -31.84 -9.71
N ASP A 78 -7.05 -31.76 -9.90
CA ASP A 78 -7.88 -32.95 -10.02
C ASP A 78 -7.72 -33.42 -11.48
N GLY A 79 -6.86 -34.42 -11.66
CA GLY A 79 -6.68 -35.18 -12.89
C GLY A 79 -6.50 -36.64 -12.56
#